data_AF-A0A1V0RAK8-F1
#
_entry.id   AF-A0A1V0RAK8-F1
#
_cell.length_a   1.000
_cell.length_b   1.000
_cell.length_c   1.000
_cell.angle_alpha   90.00
_cell.angle_beta   90.00
_cell.angle_gamma   90.00
#
_symmetry.space_group_name_H-M   'P 1'
#
loop_
_entity.id
_entity.type
_entity.pdbx_description
1 polymer ?
#
loop_
_entity_poly.entity_id
_entity_poly.type
_entity_poly.pdbx_seq_one_letter_code
_entity_poly.pdbx_strand_id
1 'polypeptide(L)' 'MFERCIGLAWCSTCRIYSGNMVYVPRKRVLVDLLASLPPEQREWVLRSETRLIEFLDRQVRDARG' A
#
# COMPACT_ATOMS: atom_id res chain seq x y z
N MET A 1 17.21 7.30 15.12
CA MET A 1 17.71 6.90 13.79
C MET A 1 16.54 6.48 12.93
N PHE A 2 16.54 6.86 11.65
CA PHE A 2 15.45 6.64 10.70
C PHE A 2 15.88 5.72 9.55
N GLU A 3 14.89 5.14 8.88
CA GLU A 3 15.03 4.46 7.60
C GLU A 3 14.39 5.30 6.49
N ARG A 4 14.96 5.24 5.29
CA ARG A 4 14.40 5.88 4.10
C ARG A 4 13.49 4.86 3.42
N CYS A 5 12.21 5.17 3.39
CA CYS A 5 11.18 4.35 2.75
C CYS A 5 10.53 5.14 1.61
N ILE A 6 9.84 4.43 0.72
CA ILE A 6 8.93 5.06 -0.24
C ILE A 6 7.51 4.94 0.33
N GLY A 7 6.90 6.08 0.65
CA GLY A 7 5.51 6.18 1.06
C GLY A 7 4.63 6.36 -0.17
N LEU A 8 3.62 5.50 -0.31
CA LEU A 8 2.67 5.54 -1.41
C LEU A 8 1.32 6.06 -0.89
N ALA A 9 0.70 6.95 -1.66
CA ALA A 9 -0.64 7.46 -1.39
C ALA A 9 -1.53 7.27 -2.63
N TRP A 10 -2.75 6.82 -2.40
CA TRP A 10 -3.76 6.60 -3.41
C TRP A 10 -5.10 7.20 -2.97
N CYS A 11 -5.72 7.99 -3.84
CA CYS A 11 -7.07 8.50 -3.63
C CYS A 11 -8.02 7.87 -4.65
N SER A 12 -8.90 6.98 -4.19
CA SER A 12 -9.87 6.29 -5.05
C SER A 12 -10.90 7.24 -5.68
N THR A 13 -11.24 8.35 -5.00
CA THR A 13 -12.16 9.38 -5.51
C THR A 13 -11.50 10.24 -6.60
N CYS A 14 -10.33 10.79 -6.32
CA CYS A 14 -9.63 11.69 -7.26
C CYS A 14 -8.87 10.92 -8.36
N ARG A 15 -8.69 9.60 -8.19
CA ARG A 15 -7.86 8.75 -9.05
C ARG A 15 -6.39 9.18 -9.13
N ILE A 16 -5.87 9.79 -8.05
CA ILE A 16 -4.50 10.29 -7.98
C ILE A 16 -3.64 9.33 -7.16
N TYR A 17 -2.49 9.00 -7.72
CA TYR A 17 -1.42 8.24 -7.08
C TYR A 17 -0.18 9.11 -6.90
N SER A 18 0.49 8.99 -5.76
CA SER A 18 1.78 9.66 -5.51
C SER A 18 2.70 8.79 -4.67
N GLY A 19 3.97 8.70 -5.07
CA GLY A 19 5.05 8.10 -4.28
C GLY A 19 6.05 9.15 -3.83
N ASN A 20 6.39 9.17 -2.55
CA ASN A 20 7.34 10.12 -1.97
C ASN A 20 8.33 9.42 -1.03
N MET A 21 9.56 9.93 -0.94
CA MET A 21 10.50 9.46 0.08
C MET A 21 10.04 9.93 1.46
N VAL A 22 9.96 9.00 2.40
CA VAL A 22 9.56 9.25 3.80
C VAL A 22 10.61 8.68 4.75
N TYR A 23 10.72 9.28 5.93
CA TYR A 23 11.65 8.85 6.98
C TYR A 23 10.88 8.14 8.09
N VAL A 24 11.07 6.84 8.23
CA VAL A 24 10.38 6.03 9.24
C VAL A 24 11.31 5.81 10.43
N PRO A 25 10.89 6.13 11.67
CA PRO A 25 11.69 5.81 12.86
C PRO A 25 11.90 4.30 12.97
N ARG A 26 13.14 3.83 13.17
CA ARG A 26 13.46 2.38 13.25
C ARG A 26 12.70 1.63 14.34
N LYS A 27 12.33 2.31 15.41
CA LYS A 27 11.57 1.71 16.53
C LYS A 27 10.06 1.70 16.28
N ARG A 28 9.58 2.29 15.18
CA ARG A 28 8.16 2.35 14.85
C ARG A 28 7.76 1.08 14.15
N VAL A 29 6.86 0.33 14.76
CA VAL A 29 6.19 -0.81 14.13
C VAL A 29 5.09 -0.28 13.21
N LEU A 30 5.14 -0.64 11.93
CA LEU A 30 4.10 -0.32 10.96
C LEU A 30 3.15 -1.50 10.82
N VAL A 31 1.85 -1.20 10.69
CA VAL A 31 0.82 -2.21 10.41
C VAL A 31 0.99 -2.67 8.97
N ASP A 32 1.18 -3.98 8.79
CA ASP A 32 1.22 -4.60 7.47
C ASP A 32 -0.19 -4.94 7.01
N LEU A 33 -0.79 -4.03 6.23
CA LEU A 33 -2.15 -4.21 5.69
C LEU A 33 -2.26 -5.37 4.69
N LEU A 34 -1.14 -5.87 4.17
CA LEU A 34 -1.10 -7.03 3.26
C LEU A 34 -0.84 -8.34 4.02
N ALA A 35 -0.67 -8.31 5.34
CA ALA A 35 -0.40 -9.50 6.16
C ALA A 35 -1.57 -10.49 6.16
N SER A 36 -2.80 -10.03 5.95
CA SER A 36 -3.98 -10.89 5.86
C SER A 36 -4.13 -11.58 4.51
N LEU A 37 -3.33 -11.21 3.50
CA LEU A 37 -3.42 -11.79 2.16
C LEU A 37 -2.73 -13.16 2.10
N PRO A 38 -3.29 -14.09 1.30
CA PRO A 38 -2.56 -15.30 0.90
C PRO A 38 -1.20 -14.94 0.27
N PRO A 39 -0.14 -15.74 0.50
CA PRO A 39 1.22 -15.43 0.03
C PRO A 39 1.30 -15.13 -1.48
N GLU A 40 0.64 -15.93 -2.31
CA GLU A 40 0.62 -15.75 -3.76
C GLU A 40 -0.01 -14.42 -4.17
N GLN A 41 -1.10 -14.02 -3.51
CA GLN A 41 -1.77 -12.75 -3.76
C GLN A 41 -0.91 -11.58 -3.30
N ARG A 42 -0.27 -11.70 -2.13
CA ARG A 42 0.66 -10.70 -1.61
C ARG A 42 1.84 -10.50 -2.58
N GLU A 43 2.45 -11.57 -3.06
CA GLU A 43 3.51 -11.47 -4.08
C GLU A 43 3.00 -10.82 -5.35
N TRP A 44 1.82 -11.22 -5.83
CA TRP A 44 1.23 -10.66 -7.04
C TRP A 44 1.04 -9.14 -6.92
N VAL A 45 0.55 -8.66 -5.77
CA VAL A 45 0.37 -7.24 -5.45
C VAL A 45 1.71 -6.51 -5.40
N LEU A 46 2.72 -7.09 -4.73
CA LEU A 46 4.02 -6.45 -4.52
C LEU A 46 4.92 -6.42 -5.78
N ARG A 47 4.59 -7.19 -6.82
CA ARG A 47 5.33 -7.21 -8.09
C ARG A 47 5.18 -5.93 -8.92
N SER A 48 4.16 -5.11 -8.68
CA SER A 48 3.92 -3.90 -9.47
C SER A 48 3.07 -2.87 -8.71
N GLU A 49 3.48 -1.60 -8.76
CA GLU A 49 2.71 -0.50 -8.16
C GLU A 49 1.29 -0.40 -8.74
N THR A 50 1.12 -0.63 -10.05
CA THR A 50 -0.21 -0.62 -10.69
C THR A 50 -1.13 -1.67 -10.07
N ARG A 51 -0.61 -2.88 -9.79
CA ARG A 51 -1.39 -3.96 -9.16
C ARG A 51 -1.76 -3.64 -7.72
N LEU A 52 -0.88 -2.95 -6.99
CA LEU A 52 -1.18 -2.44 -5.66
C LEU A 52 -2.34 -1.43 -5.71
N ILE A 53 -2.34 -0.50 -6.65
CA ILE A 53 -3.43 0.47 -6.83
C ILE A 53 -4.74 -0.25 -7.16
N GLU A 54 -4.73 -1.19 -8.12
CA GLU A 54 -5.91 -1.98 -8.48
C GLU A 54 -6.47 -2.79 -7.30
N PHE A 55 -5.58 -3.34 -6.46
CA PHE A 55 -5.97 -4.04 -5.25
C PHE A 55 -6.64 -3.11 -4.23
N LEU A 56 -6.04 -1.94 -3.96
CA LEU A 56 -6.60 -0.94 -3.04
C LEU A 56 -7.95 -0.40 -3.53
N ASP A 57 -8.10 -0.19 -4.83
CA ASP A 57 -9.36 0.23 -5.43
C ASP A 57 -10.48 -0.79 -5.21
N ARG A 58 -10.19 -2.07 -5.38
CA ARG A 58 -11.17 -3.14 -5.11
C ARG A 58 -11.59 -3.15 -3.65
N GLN A 59 -10.63 -3.09 -2.72
CA GLN A 59 -10.94 -3.05 -1.28
C GLN A 59 -11.85 -1.86 -0.90
N VAL A 60 -11.62 -0.68 -1.48
CA VAL A 60 -12.50 0.48 -1.22
C VAL A 60 -13.91 0.26 -1.76
N ARG A 61 -14.06 -0.44 -2.89
CA ARG A 61 -15.39 -0.79 -3.44
C ARG A 61 -16.09 -1.81 -2.55
N ASP A 62 -15.38 -2.84 -2.12
CA ASP A 62 -15.93 -3.91 -1.27
C ASP A 62 -16.32 -3.37 0.12
N ALA A 63 -15.59 -2.38 0.66
CA ALA A 63 -15.92 -1.74 1.93
C ALA A 63 -17.10 -0.74 1.86
N ARG A 64 -17.53 -0.35 0.65
CA ARG A 64 -18.67 0.56 0.43
C ARG A 64 -19.97 -0.17 0.10
N GLY A 65 -19.91 -1.47 -0.19
CA GLY A 65 -21.07 -2.35 -0.39
C GLY A 65 -21.50 -3.01 0.91
#